data_AF-A0A920RH41-F1
#
_entry.id   AF-A0A920RH41-F1
#
_cell.length_a   1.000
_cell.length_b   1.000
_cell.length_c   1.000
_cell.angle_alpha   90.00
_cell.angle_beta   90.00
_cell.angle_gamma   90.00
#
_symmetry.space_group_name_H-M   'P 1'
#
loop_
_entity.id
_entity.type
_entity.pdbx_description
1 polymer ?
#
loop_
_entity_poly.entity_id
_entity_poly.type
_entity_poly.pdbx_seq_one_letter_code
_entity_poly.pdbx_strand_id
1 'polypeptide(L)'
;MRGETTPVLHVHEGDRIRRYDFIEEATQMIQLRKKPIDTIRYFVDRGSKRRLYCWLAPTLDYLPIRLEQRHHEKLKTLSILVNSSKM
;
A
#
# COMPACT_ATOMS: atom_id res chain seq x y z
N MET A 1 6.30 1.36 -18.94
CA MET A 1 5.47 2.57 -19.08
C MET A 1 5.12 3.07 -17.69
N ARG A 2 5.63 4.24 -17.27
CA ARG A 2 5.09 4.96 -16.10
C ARG A 2 3.76 5.56 -16.57
N GLY A 3 2.64 5.15 -16.00
CA GLY A 3 1.37 5.82 -16.26
C GLY A 3 1.48 7.25 -15.76
N GLU A 4 1.12 8.22 -16.60
CA GLU A 4 1.17 9.66 -16.31
C GLU A 4 0.19 10.09 -15.19
N THR A 5 -0.54 9.14 -14.58
CA THR A 5 -1.60 9.39 -13.60
C THR A 5 -1.44 8.48 -12.38
N THR A 6 -1.67 9.08 -11.20
CA THR A 6 -1.81 8.39 -9.92
C THR A 6 -2.78 7.20 -10.07
N PRO A 7 -2.39 5.96 -9.70
CA PRO A 7 -3.29 4.81 -9.82
C PRO A 7 -4.56 5.01 -9.00
N VAL A 8 -5.69 4.60 -9.57
CA VAL A 8 -7.02 4.77 -8.97
C VAL A 8 -7.71 3.42 -8.88
N LEU A 9 -8.23 3.08 -7.71
CA LEU A 9 -9.16 1.97 -7.54
C LEU A 9 -10.56 2.49 -7.23
N HIS A 10 -11.57 1.85 -7.82
CA HIS A 10 -12.96 2.05 -7.46
C HIS A 10 -13.40 0.83 -6.64
N VAL A 11 -13.67 1.06 -5.36
CA VAL A 11 -13.94 -0.01 -4.39
C VAL A 11 -15.40 0.05 -3.97
N HIS A 12 -16.10 -1.08 -4.05
CA HIS A 12 -17.43 -1.22 -3.48
C HIS A 12 -17.34 -1.24 -1.94
N GLU A 13 -17.96 -0.25 -1.29
CA GLU A 13 -18.12 -0.15 0.16
C GLU A 13 -19.61 -0.16 0.51
N GLY A 14 -20.19 -1.33 0.71
CA GLY A 14 -21.63 -1.44 0.98
C GLY A 14 -22.47 -0.97 -0.21
N ASP A 15 -23.21 0.11 -0.05
CA ASP A 15 -24.12 0.69 -1.03
C ASP A 15 -23.48 1.75 -1.95
N ARG A 16 -22.20 2.06 -1.76
CA ARG A 16 -21.49 3.09 -2.53
C ARG A 16 -20.20 2.56 -3.16
N ILE A 17 -19.78 3.22 -4.24
CA ILE A 17 -18.45 3.05 -4.82
C ILE A 17 -17.59 4.21 -4.34
N ARG A 18 -16.46 3.89 -3.69
CA ARG A 18 -15.49 4.88 -3.21
C ARG A 18 -14.25 4.85 -4.08
N ARG A 19 -13.76 6.03 -4.45
CA ARG A 19 -12.51 6.23 -5.17
C ARG A 19 -11.33 6.20 -4.19
N TYR A 20 -10.30 5.44 -4.54
CA TYR A 20 -9.07 5.29 -3.78
C TYR A 20 -7.91 5.74 -4.67
N ASP A 21 -7.28 6.86 -4.34
CA ASP A 21 -6.13 7.41 -5.05
C ASP A 21 -4.83 6.95 -4.36
N PHE A 22 -3.94 6.30 -5.13
CA PHE A 22 -2.66 5.77 -4.63
C PHE A 22 -1.54 6.77 -4.87
N ILE A 23 -1.34 7.67 -3.92
CA ILE A 23 -0.35 8.75 -4.01
C ILE A 23 1.02 8.19 -3.63
N GLU A 24 1.94 8.13 -4.59
CA GLU A 24 3.31 7.70 -4.36
C GLU A 24 4.03 8.70 -3.46
N GLU A 25 4.64 8.23 -2.36
CA GLU A 25 5.35 9.10 -1.41
C GLU A 25 6.86 8.86 -1.43
N ALA A 26 7.31 7.60 -1.47
CA ALA A 26 8.74 7.27 -1.40
C ALA A 26 9.03 5.83 -1.80
N THR A 27 10.21 5.59 -2.38
CA THR A 27 10.81 4.26 -2.42
C THR A 27 11.40 3.91 -1.06
N GLN A 28 11.15 2.70 -0.56
CA GLN A 28 11.66 2.21 0.71
C GLN A 28 12.09 0.74 0.60
N MET A 29 13.25 0.41 1.16
CA MET A 29 13.69 -0.97 1.30
C MET A 29 13.12 -1.55 2.59
N ILE A 30 12.39 -2.66 2.50
CA ILE A 30 11.85 -3.39 3.65
C ILE A 30 12.62 -4.71 3.80
N GLN A 31 13.07 -4.99 5.01
CA GLN A 31 13.62 -6.30 5.35
C GLN A 31 12.49 -7.30 5.55
N LEU A 32 12.38 -8.27 4.64
CA LEU A 32 11.47 -9.40 4.79
C LEU A 32 12.26 -10.66 5.11
N ARG A 33 12.15 -11.11 6.36
CA ARG A 33 13.01 -12.18 6.91
C ARG A 33 14.50 -11.81 6.75
N LYS A 34 15.23 -12.48 5.85
CA LYS A 34 16.64 -12.24 5.54
C LYS A 34 16.86 -11.66 4.13
N LYS A 35 15.78 -11.28 3.43
CA LYS A 35 15.84 -10.73 2.08
C LYS A 35 15.41 -9.26 2.12
N PRO A 36 16.25 -8.30 1.67
CA PRO A 36 15.80 -6.94 1.41
C PRO A 36 14.87 -6.93 0.19
N ILE A 37 13.79 -6.15 0.27
CA ILE A 37 12.86 -5.94 -0.84
C ILE A 37 12.69 -4.44 -1.06
N ASP A 38 12.93 -3.98 -2.28
CA ASP A 38 12.58 -2.62 -2.70
C ASP A 38 11.07 -2.49 -2.89
N THR A 39 10.50 -1.49 -2.24
CA THR A 39 9.08 -1.20 -2.27
C THR A 39 8.83 0.26 -2.57
N ILE A 40 7.65 0.56 -3.10
CA ILE A 40 7.14 1.92 -3.21
C ILE A 40 6.06 2.08 -2.14
N ARG A 41 6.20 3.09 -1.29
CA ARG A 41 5.19 3.49 -0.32
C ARG A 41 4.18 4.40 -0.99
N TYR A 42 2.92 4.02 -0.90
CA TYR A 42 1.79 4.85 -1.29
C TYR A 42 1.00 5.27 -0.05
N PHE A 43 0.54 6.52 -0.02
CA PHE A 43 -0.61 6.93 0.76
C PHE A 43 -1.87 6.67 -0.06
N VAL A 44 -2.82 5.94 0.51
CA VAL A 44 -4.10 5.63 -0.13
C VAL A 44 -5.14 6.64 0.36
N ASP A 45 -5.35 7.70 -0.42
CA ASP A 45 -6.43 8.64 -0.13
C ASP A 45 -7.75 8.03 -0.55
N ARG A 46 -8.65 7.95 0.43
CA ARG A 46 -10.00 7.45 0.25
C ARG A 46 -11.00 8.39 0.90
N GLY A 47 -10.67 9.65 1.20
CA GLY A 47 -11.56 10.57 1.91
C GLY A 47 -11.93 10.08 3.31
N SER A 48 -10.96 9.55 4.06
CA SER A 48 -11.13 9.01 5.41
C SER A 48 -10.14 9.67 6.38
N LYS A 49 -10.59 9.93 7.61
CA LYS A 49 -9.71 10.39 8.71
C LYS A 49 -8.66 9.34 9.10
N ARG A 50 -8.92 8.06 8.83
CA ARG A 50 -7.92 7.00 8.95
C ARG A 50 -7.02 7.03 7.73
N ARG A 51 -5.72 7.19 7.97
CA ARG A 51 -4.68 7.12 6.93
C ARG A 51 -4.33 5.66 6.67
N LEU A 52 -4.26 5.30 5.40
CA LEU A 52 -3.88 3.97 4.94
C LEU A 52 -2.62 4.11 4.09
N TYR A 53 -1.62 3.29 4.39
CA TYR A 53 -0.38 3.22 3.65
C TYR A 53 -0.15 1.79 3.16
N CYS A 54 0.35 1.66 1.94
CA CYS A 54 0.78 0.38 1.40
C CYS A 54 2.20 0.46 0.84
N TRP A 55 2.97 -0.60 1.04
CA TRP A 55 4.28 -0.79 0.45
C TRP A 55 4.19 -1.92 -0.55
N LEU A 56 4.29 -1.57 -1.83
CA LEU A 56 4.16 -2.52 -2.94
C LEU A 56 5.54 -2.77 -3.52
N ALA A 57 5.89 -4.03 -3.77
CA ALA A 57 7.18 -4.40 -4.37
C ALA A 57 7.08 -4.48 -5.91
N PRO A 58 7.62 -3.51 -6.67
CA PRO A 58 7.48 -3.52 -8.14
C PRO A 58 8.11 -4.75 -8.79
N THR A 59 9.19 -5.28 -8.20
CA THR A 59 9.89 -6.49 -8.66
C THR A 59 9.10 -7.78 -8.44
N LEU A 60 8.00 -7.73 -7.68
CA LEU A 60 7.12 -8.86 -7.37
C LEU A 60 5.69 -8.58 -7.84
N ASP A 61 5.53 -7.97 -9.02
CA ASP A 61 4.22 -7.59 -9.58
C ASP A 61 3.39 -6.71 -8.64
N TYR A 62 4.05 -5.77 -7.95
CA TYR A 62 3.43 -4.89 -6.96
C TYR A 62 2.77 -5.64 -5.78
N LEU A 63 3.29 -6.82 -5.42
CA LEU A 63 2.84 -7.56 -4.24
C LEU A 63 2.90 -6.67 -2.98
N PRO A 64 1.83 -6.61 -2.16
CA PRO A 64 1.85 -5.88 -0.91
C PRO A 64 2.79 -6.53 0.12
N ILE A 65 3.81 -5.80 0.53
CA ILE A 65 4.79 -6.25 1.54
C ILE A 65 4.38 -5.78 2.94
N ARG A 66 3.86 -4.57 3.05
CA ARG A 66 3.40 -3.98 4.31
C ARG A 66 2.14 -3.15 4.06
N LEU A 67 1.22 -3.18 5.02
CA LEU A 67 0.05 -2.31 5.08
C LEU A 67 -0.01 -1.68 6.46
N GLU A 68 -0.22 -0.38 6.53
CA GLU A 68 -0.43 0.33 7.79
C GLU A 68 -1.73 1.13 7.75
N GLN A 69 -2.51 1.01 8.81
CA GLN A 69 -3.60 1.94 9.08
C GLN A 69 -3.30 2.75 10.34
N ARG A 70 -3.42 4.07 10.24
CA ARG A 70 -3.25 5.02 11.34
C ARG A 70 -4.50 5.86 11.54
N HIS A 71 -4.77 6.24 12.78
CA HIS A 71 -5.84 7.18 13.15
C HIS A 71 -5.30 8.17 14.17
N HIS A 72 -5.24 9.45 13.82
CA HIS A 72 -4.53 10.48 14.59
C HIS A 72 -3.10 10.04 14.94
N GLU A 73 -2.30 9.69 13.92
CA GLU A 73 -0.93 9.16 14.03
C GLU A 73 -0.74 7.83 14.78
N LYS A 74 -1.74 7.39 15.55
CA LYS A 74 -1.70 6.11 16.26
C LYS A 74 -1.91 4.96 15.28
N LEU A 75 -0.97 4.01 15.27
CA LEU A 75 -1.09 2.75 14.55
C LEU A 75 -2.30 1.96 15.07
N LYS A 76 -3.19 1.57 14.15
CA LYS A 76 -4.39 0.78 14.43
C LYS A 76 -4.28 -0.64 13.89
N THR A 77 -3.66 -0.77 12.72
CA THR A 77 -3.51 -2.06 12.05
C THR A 77 -2.17 -2.04 11.32
N LEU A 78 -1.45 -3.15 11.41
CA LEU A 78 -0.23 -3.41 10.68
C LEU A 78 -0.32 -4.82 10.13
N SER A 79 -0.13 -4.96 8.82
CA SER A 79 0.02 -6.25 8.17
C SER A 79 1.38 -6.29 7.48
N ILE A 80 2.09 -7.40 7.62
CA ILE A 80 3.38 -7.63 6.98
C ILE A 80 3.28 -8.98 6.27
N LEU A 81 3.72 -9.02 5.01
CA LEU A 81 3.82 -10.27 4.26
C LEU A 81 4.77 -11.22 4.99
N VAL A 82 4.29 -12.40 5.39
CA VAL A 82 5.16 -13.39 6.05
C VAL A 82 5.73 -14.37 5.05
N ASN A 83 4.96 -14.76 4.04
CA ASN A 83 5.34 -15.72 3.01
C ASN A 83 4.52 -15.50 1.73
N SER A 84 5.07 -15.89 0.58
CA SER A 84 4.37 -15.94 -0.71
C SER A 84 4.99 -17.03 -1.55
N SER A 85 4.20 -17.73 -2.36
CA SER A 85 4.73 -18.69 -3.35
C SER A 85 5.52 -18.01 -4.47
N LYS A 86 5.38 -16.68 -4.63
CA LYS A 86 6.16 -15.87 -5.57
C LYS A 86 7.57 -15.49 -5.04
N MET A 87 7.96 -15.93 -3.84
CA MET A 87 9.15 -15.42 -3.10
C MET A 87 10.11 -16.50 -2.56
#